data_AF-A0A520Y3M0-F1
#
_entry.id   AF-A0A520Y3M0-F1
#
_cell.length_a   1.000
_cell.length_b   1.000
_cell.length_c   1.000
_cell.angle_alpha   90.00
_cell.angle_beta   90.00
_cell.angle_gamma   90.00
#
_symmetry.space_group_name_H-M   'P 1'
#
loop_
_entity.id
_entity.type
_entity.pdbx_description
1 polymer ?
#
loop_
_entity_poly.entity_id
_entity_poly.type
_entity_poly.pdbx_seq_one_letter_code
_entity_poly.pdbx_strand_id
1 'polypeptide(L)'
;AATGDGVEDAIRSIERSLGRKPAGYVIDLRSNPGGLLDQAIEVTDAFLERGEIVSERGRDKRDIERFYATRGDLTDGRPLIVLIDAGSASASEIVAGALQDHRRAVVMGERSFGKGSVQTVIQTGPESALRLTTARYYTPSGKSVQAGGIEPDIIVPQLTDPDYFSRPRLREADLRRHLVAQKGVEDEVLEDDGDKRDPRYSAKAEELEEAGVEDYQLHYAVKTLNRVASLTRGTRVAGGGN
;
A
#
# COMPACT_ATOMS: atom_id res chain seq x y z
N ALA A 1 -9.60 12.31 -16.48
CA ALA A 1 -9.84 12.55 -15.05
C ALA A 1 -8.57 12.20 -14.33
N ALA A 2 -8.13 13.03 -13.37
CA ALA A 2 -7.00 12.67 -12.52
C ALA A 2 -7.40 11.47 -11.64
N THR A 3 -6.42 10.68 -11.19
CA THR A 3 -6.67 9.55 -10.28
C THR A 3 -7.27 10.02 -8.96
N GLY A 4 -6.90 11.22 -8.47
CA GLY A 4 -7.50 11.86 -7.31
C GLY A 4 -9.02 12.04 -7.43
N ASP A 5 -9.50 12.61 -8.55
CA ASP A 5 -10.94 12.78 -8.82
C ASP A 5 -11.68 11.42 -8.78
N GLY A 6 -11.03 10.38 -9.32
CA GLY A 6 -11.57 9.03 -9.33
C GLY A 6 -11.76 8.44 -7.94
N VAL A 7 -10.90 8.77 -6.98
CA VAL A 7 -11.04 8.34 -5.57
C VAL A 7 -12.26 8.98 -4.93
N GLU A 8 -12.43 10.28 -5.10
CA GLU A 8 -13.59 11.00 -4.54
C GLU A 8 -14.91 10.47 -5.12
N ASP A 9 -14.96 10.27 -6.44
CA ASP A 9 -16.12 9.72 -7.12
C ASP A 9 -16.43 8.28 -6.67
N ALA A 10 -15.41 7.45 -6.46
CA ALA A 10 -15.56 6.09 -5.94
C ALA A 10 -16.14 6.09 -4.53
N ILE A 11 -15.63 6.93 -3.62
CA ILE A 11 -16.15 7.07 -2.26
C ILE A 11 -17.63 7.48 -2.29
N ARG A 12 -17.97 8.53 -3.05
CA ARG A 12 -19.35 9.01 -3.21
C ARG A 12 -20.26 7.95 -3.84
N SER A 13 -19.74 7.15 -4.77
CA SER A 13 -20.48 6.04 -5.39
C SER A 13 -20.81 4.96 -4.36
N ILE A 14 -19.83 4.53 -3.57
CA ILE A 14 -20.00 3.54 -2.50
C ILE A 14 -21.05 4.00 -1.49
N GLU A 15 -20.96 5.24 -1.01
CA GLU A 15 -21.93 5.77 -0.05
C GLU A 15 -23.35 5.82 -0.60
N ARG A 16 -23.51 6.21 -1.87
CA ARG A 16 -24.82 6.22 -2.57
C ARG A 16 -25.38 4.82 -2.71
N SER A 17 -24.58 3.86 -3.19
CA SER A 17 -25.02 2.48 -3.37
C SER A 17 -25.42 1.81 -2.07
N LEU A 18 -24.77 2.16 -0.96
CA LEU A 18 -25.12 1.62 0.36
C LEU A 18 -26.30 2.36 1.03
N GLY A 19 -26.63 3.57 0.58
CA GLY A 19 -27.60 4.45 1.24
C GLY A 19 -27.19 4.89 2.66
N ARG A 20 -25.92 4.64 3.03
CA ARG A 20 -25.32 4.93 4.33
C ARG A 20 -23.81 4.89 4.21
N LYS A 21 -23.11 5.48 5.17
CA LYS A 21 -21.65 5.39 5.23
C LYS A 21 -21.19 3.94 5.52
N PRO A 22 -20.16 3.42 4.81
CA PRO A 22 -19.68 2.04 4.94
C PRO A 22 -18.99 1.78 6.28
N ALA A 23 -18.80 0.51 6.65
CA ALA A 23 -18.03 0.14 7.84
C ALA A 23 -16.57 0.63 7.79
N GLY A 24 -16.02 0.74 6.58
CA GLY A 24 -14.69 1.22 6.26
C GLY A 24 -14.45 1.07 4.75
N TYR A 25 -13.21 1.29 4.32
CA TYR A 25 -12.83 1.23 2.91
C TYR A 25 -11.63 0.29 2.73
N VAL A 26 -11.55 -0.32 1.55
CA VAL A 26 -10.38 -1.09 1.11
C VAL A 26 -9.84 -0.41 -0.14
N ILE A 27 -8.55 -0.09 -0.14
CA ILE A 27 -7.81 0.35 -1.32
C ILE A 27 -7.02 -0.85 -1.82
N ASP A 28 -7.38 -1.36 -3.00
CA ASP A 28 -6.69 -2.50 -3.59
C ASP A 28 -5.58 -2.03 -4.54
N LEU A 29 -4.33 -2.20 -4.12
CA LEU A 29 -3.13 -1.87 -4.90
C LEU A 29 -2.37 -3.13 -5.36
N ARG A 30 -2.97 -4.31 -5.19
CA ARG A 30 -2.38 -5.56 -5.67
C ARG A 30 -2.17 -5.50 -7.18
N SER A 31 -1.03 -6.01 -7.61
CA SER A 31 -0.57 -6.04 -8.99
C SER A 31 -0.50 -4.67 -9.68
N ASN A 32 -0.46 -3.57 -8.90
CA ASN A 32 -0.33 -2.22 -9.40
C ASN A 32 1.15 -1.78 -9.41
N PRO A 33 1.81 -1.70 -10.59
CA PRO A 33 3.24 -1.37 -10.71
C PRO A 33 3.56 0.12 -10.42
N GLY A 34 2.54 0.89 -10.04
CA GLY A 34 2.60 2.30 -9.73
C GLY A 34 2.20 3.16 -10.93
N GLY A 35 2.77 4.35 -11.00
CA GLY A 35 2.37 5.37 -11.95
C GLY A 35 3.11 6.67 -11.66
N LEU A 36 2.41 7.78 -11.84
CA LEU A 36 2.97 9.09 -11.59
C LEU A 36 2.97 9.42 -10.09
N LEU A 37 3.96 10.19 -9.65
CA LEU A 37 4.14 10.57 -8.25
C LEU A 37 3.04 11.50 -7.74
N ASP A 38 2.69 12.52 -8.53
CA ASP A 38 1.60 13.46 -8.26
C ASP A 38 0.29 12.73 -7.99
N GLN A 39 0.01 11.67 -8.75
CA GLN A 39 -1.18 10.84 -8.56
C GLN A 39 -1.13 10.03 -7.26
N ALA A 40 0.04 9.52 -6.84
CA ALA A 40 0.17 8.90 -5.52
C ALA A 40 0.01 9.92 -4.37
N ILE A 41 0.50 11.15 -4.55
CA ILE A 41 0.32 12.23 -3.59
C ILE A 41 -1.16 12.54 -3.46
N GLU A 42 -1.87 12.79 -4.57
CA GLU A 42 -3.32 13.08 -4.58
C GLU A 42 -4.14 11.97 -3.94
N VAL A 43 -3.86 10.70 -4.30
CA VAL A 43 -4.56 9.55 -3.71
C VAL A 43 -4.31 9.46 -2.21
N THR A 44 -3.07 9.66 -1.75
CA THR A 44 -2.76 9.60 -0.32
C THR A 44 -3.40 10.76 0.44
N ASP A 45 -3.38 11.97 -0.15
CA ASP A 45 -3.90 13.19 0.45
C ASP A 45 -5.39 13.09 0.78
N ALA A 46 -6.15 12.41 -0.08
CA ALA A 46 -7.58 12.15 0.10
C ALA A 46 -7.95 11.44 1.42
N PHE A 47 -6.98 10.84 2.12
CA PHE A 47 -7.20 10.08 3.36
C PHE A 47 -6.47 10.66 4.58
N LEU A 48 -5.75 11.78 4.43
CA LEU A 48 -4.92 12.37 5.48
C LEU A 48 -5.39 13.78 5.83
N GLU A 49 -5.28 14.12 7.12
CA GLU A 49 -5.59 15.47 7.61
C GLU A 49 -4.38 16.42 7.58
N ARG A 50 -3.17 15.85 7.61
CA ARG A 50 -1.87 16.54 7.63
C ARG A 50 -0.72 15.53 7.61
N GLY A 51 0.49 16.03 7.40
CA GLY A 51 1.73 15.28 7.58
C GLY A 51 2.47 15.05 6.26
N GLU A 52 3.72 14.58 6.33
CA GLU A 52 4.48 14.25 5.12
C GLU A 52 3.88 13.01 4.46
N ILE A 53 3.72 13.02 3.13
CA ILE A 53 3.30 11.84 2.35
C ILE A 53 4.54 11.07 1.90
N VAL A 54 5.48 11.79 1.28
CA VAL A 54 6.70 11.20 0.72
C VAL A 54 7.78 12.27 0.63
N SER A 55 9.04 11.84 0.69
CA SER A 55 10.17 12.68 0.30
C SER A 55 11.01 12.05 -0.80
N GLU A 56 11.41 12.87 -1.76
CA GLU A 56 12.46 12.55 -2.71
C GLU A 56 13.80 13.03 -2.16
N ARG A 57 14.80 12.15 -2.16
CA ARG A 57 16.15 12.50 -1.70
C ARG A 57 17.18 12.11 -2.75
N GLY A 58 17.84 13.12 -3.29
CA GLY A 58 18.90 12.98 -4.27
C GLY A 58 20.25 12.60 -3.67
N ARG A 59 21.31 12.81 -4.45
CA ARG A 59 22.68 12.47 -4.03
C ARG A 59 23.28 13.48 -3.05
N ASP A 60 23.01 14.76 -3.25
CA ASP A 60 23.42 15.80 -2.30
C ASP A 60 22.48 15.76 -1.08
N LYS A 61 23.02 15.87 0.13
CA LYS A 61 22.21 15.83 1.36
C LYS A 61 21.19 16.98 1.44
N ARG A 62 21.39 18.04 0.66
CA ARG A 62 20.50 19.20 0.57
C ARG A 62 19.40 19.02 -0.48
N ASP A 63 19.54 18.02 -1.35
CA ASP A 63 18.59 17.72 -2.41
C ASP A 63 17.47 16.84 -1.84
N ILE A 64 16.58 17.49 -1.08
CA ILE A 64 15.44 16.87 -0.43
C ILE A 64 14.19 17.67 -0.79
N GLU A 65 13.29 17.04 -1.54
CA GLU A 65 11.95 17.54 -1.77
C GLU A 65 10.96 16.76 -0.90
N ARG A 66 10.02 17.46 -0.28
CA ARG A 66 9.03 16.87 0.63
C ARG A 66 7.63 17.27 0.18
N PHE A 67 6.76 16.28 0.12
CA PHE A 67 5.36 16.45 -0.24
C PHE A 67 4.51 16.19 1.00
N TYR A 68 3.59 17.09 1.28
CA TYR A 68 2.76 17.06 2.49
C TYR A 68 1.29 16.98 2.13
N ALA A 69 0.54 16.30 2.99
CA ALA A 69 -0.90 16.27 2.93
C ALA A 69 -1.48 17.66 3.23
N THR A 70 -2.48 18.03 2.44
CA THR A 70 -3.42 19.09 2.74
C THR A 70 -4.50 18.56 3.68
N ARG A 71 -5.35 19.46 4.17
CA ARG A 71 -6.35 19.08 5.17
C ARG A 71 -7.59 18.51 4.48
N GLY A 72 -7.83 17.21 4.68
CA GLY A 72 -9.16 16.61 4.50
C GLY A 72 -9.12 15.10 4.31
N ASP A 73 -9.71 14.34 5.23
CA ASP A 73 -9.95 12.91 5.04
C ASP A 73 -11.36 12.66 4.49
N LEU A 74 -11.45 12.27 3.21
CA LEU A 74 -12.71 11.98 2.51
C LEU A 74 -13.52 10.83 3.14
N THR A 75 -12.90 10.03 4.00
CA THR A 75 -13.55 8.91 4.67
C THR A 75 -13.95 9.21 6.12
N ASP A 76 -13.78 10.45 6.58
CA ASP A 76 -14.11 10.91 7.95
C ASP A 76 -13.53 10.01 9.05
N GLY A 77 -12.27 9.60 8.91
CA GLY A 77 -11.58 8.75 9.88
C GLY A 77 -12.11 7.31 9.95
N ARG A 78 -12.90 6.86 8.97
CA ARG A 78 -13.35 5.46 8.94
C ARG A 78 -12.18 4.50 8.75
N PRO A 79 -12.29 3.26 9.28
CA PRO A 79 -11.27 2.24 9.10
C PRO A 79 -10.90 2.06 7.63
N LEU A 80 -9.60 2.02 7.35
CA LEU A 80 -9.03 1.92 6.02
C LEU A 80 -8.05 0.74 6.00
N ILE A 81 -8.16 -0.10 4.98
CA ILE A 81 -7.21 -1.17 4.70
C ILE A 81 -6.62 -0.93 3.32
N VAL A 82 -5.31 -1.12 3.17
CA VAL A 82 -4.64 -1.14 1.87
C VAL A 82 -4.19 -2.58 1.59
N LEU A 83 -4.63 -3.14 0.46
CA LEU A 83 -4.14 -4.43 -0.01
C LEU A 83 -2.95 -4.23 -0.94
N ILE A 84 -1.86 -4.93 -0.67
CA ILE A 84 -0.65 -4.95 -1.51
C ILE A 84 -0.20 -6.37 -1.78
N ASP A 85 0.54 -6.55 -2.87
CA ASP A 85 1.19 -7.81 -3.22
C ASP A 85 2.57 -7.57 -3.85
N ALA A 86 3.17 -8.66 -4.33
CA ALA A 86 4.43 -8.66 -5.06
C ALA A 86 4.49 -7.74 -6.28
N GLY A 87 3.36 -7.44 -6.92
CA GLY A 87 3.25 -6.54 -8.07
C GLY A 87 2.96 -5.10 -7.70
N SER A 88 2.66 -4.79 -6.43
CA SER A 88 2.57 -3.44 -5.91
C SER A 88 3.95 -2.77 -5.93
N ALA A 89 4.14 -1.73 -6.76
CA ALA A 89 5.44 -1.08 -6.91
C ALA A 89 5.34 0.45 -7.00
N SER A 90 6.45 1.14 -6.74
CA SER A 90 6.63 2.57 -6.99
C SER A 90 5.54 3.43 -6.33
N ALA A 91 4.69 4.09 -7.12
CA ALA A 91 3.63 4.98 -6.63
C ALA A 91 2.67 4.25 -5.66
N SER A 92 2.38 2.97 -5.89
CA SER A 92 1.55 2.14 -4.99
C SER A 92 2.20 1.97 -3.62
N GLU A 93 3.53 1.84 -3.58
CA GLU A 93 4.30 1.70 -2.35
C GLU A 93 4.36 3.01 -1.57
N ILE A 94 4.31 4.16 -2.26
CA ILE A 94 4.17 5.47 -1.62
C ILE A 94 2.83 5.56 -0.89
N VAL A 95 1.72 5.21 -1.57
CA VAL A 95 0.38 5.25 -0.96
C VAL A 95 0.31 4.32 0.25
N ALA A 96 0.75 3.06 0.11
CA ALA A 96 0.73 2.09 1.19
C ALA A 96 1.61 2.53 2.37
N GLY A 97 2.87 2.89 2.11
CA GLY A 97 3.84 3.28 3.14
C GLY A 97 3.46 4.57 3.86
N ALA A 98 2.93 5.57 3.15
CA ALA A 98 2.48 6.81 3.78
C ALA A 98 1.28 6.58 4.71
N LEU A 99 0.26 5.87 4.24
CA LEU A 99 -0.93 5.57 5.05
C LEU A 99 -0.60 4.66 6.25
N GLN A 100 0.36 3.75 6.09
CA GLN A 100 0.86 2.90 7.16
C GLN A 100 1.63 3.70 8.23
N ASP A 101 2.59 4.54 7.82
CA ASP A 101 3.43 5.32 8.74
C ASP A 101 2.61 6.33 9.56
N HIS A 102 1.54 6.88 8.97
CA HIS A 102 0.57 7.73 9.69
C HIS A 102 -0.36 6.94 10.61
N ARG A 103 -0.31 5.60 10.60
CA ARG A 103 -1.29 4.70 11.22
C ARG A 103 -2.72 5.01 10.77
N ARG A 104 -2.86 5.48 9.53
CA ARG A 104 -4.16 5.80 8.94
C ARG A 104 -4.83 4.56 8.38
N ALA A 105 -4.05 3.67 7.75
CA ALA A 105 -4.52 2.40 7.24
C ALA A 105 -3.75 1.24 7.85
N VAL A 106 -4.39 0.08 7.87
CA VAL A 106 -3.70 -1.22 8.06
C VAL A 106 -3.35 -1.75 6.68
N VAL A 107 -2.08 -2.04 6.45
CA VAL A 107 -1.61 -2.68 5.21
C VAL A 107 -1.73 -4.19 5.36
N MET A 108 -2.34 -4.86 4.39
CA MET A 108 -2.55 -6.30 4.38
C MET A 108 -2.15 -6.93 3.05
N GLY A 109 -1.83 -8.22 3.06
CA GLY A 109 -1.51 -8.99 1.87
C GLY A 109 -0.09 -9.52 1.92
N GLU A 110 0.72 -9.19 0.92
CA GLU A 110 2.12 -9.60 0.81
C GLU A 110 3.04 -8.40 0.73
N ARG A 111 4.33 -8.62 1.03
CA ARG A 111 5.36 -7.62 0.83
C ARG A 111 5.39 -7.13 -0.63
N SER A 112 5.53 -5.82 -0.79
CA SER A 112 5.55 -5.16 -2.09
C SER A 112 6.87 -5.33 -2.85
N PHE A 113 6.93 -4.86 -4.09
CA PHE A 113 8.04 -5.10 -5.01
C PHE A 113 9.39 -4.51 -4.56
N GLY A 114 9.42 -3.30 -4.01
CA GLY A 114 10.64 -2.61 -3.55
C GLY A 114 11.22 -1.57 -4.50
N LYS A 115 10.41 -0.93 -5.35
CA LYS A 115 10.90 0.10 -6.29
C LYS A 115 10.77 1.49 -5.70
N GLY A 116 11.80 1.91 -4.98
CA GLY A 116 11.91 3.24 -4.36
C GLY A 116 12.72 4.26 -5.16
N SER A 117 12.99 4.06 -6.45
CA SER A 117 13.86 4.94 -7.24
C SER A 117 13.09 5.96 -8.08
N VAL A 118 13.54 7.20 -8.10
CA VAL A 118 13.01 8.27 -8.98
C VAL A 118 13.82 8.31 -10.26
N GLN A 119 13.15 8.34 -11.42
CA GLN A 119 13.81 8.43 -12.72
C GLN A 119 13.42 9.72 -13.44
N THR A 120 14.41 10.55 -13.74
CA THR A 120 14.24 11.78 -14.51
C THR A 120 14.58 11.53 -15.97
N VAL A 121 13.79 12.10 -16.88
CA VAL A 121 14.10 12.11 -18.31
C VAL A 121 14.88 13.39 -18.63
N ILE A 122 16.14 13.23 -19.03
CA ILE A 122 17.04 14.32 -19.39
C ILE A 122 17.16 14.34 -20.91
N GLN A 123 16.70 15.40 -21.55
CA GLN A 123 16.80 15.53 -22.99
C GLN A 123 18.28 15.71 -23.39
N THR A 124 18.78 14.86 -24.27
CA THR A 124 20.17 14.89 -24.77
C THR A 124 20.29 15.45 -26.19
N GLY A 125 19.15 15.65 -26.85
CA GLY A 125 19.04 16.27 -28.18
C GLY A 125 17.59 16.33 -28.66
N PRO A 126 17.33 16.78 -29.90
CA PRO A 126 15.97 16.92 -30.42
C PRO A 126 15.14 15.64 -30.41
N GLU A 127 15.78 14.47 -30.59
CA GLU A 127 15.12 13.16 -30.66
C GLU A 127 15.68 12.13 -29.68
N SER A 128 16.49 12.55 -28.70
CA SER A 128 17.12 11.63 -27.74
C SER A 128 16.97 12.13 -26.31
N ALA A 129 16.73 11.17 -25.41
CA ALA A 129 16.65 11.43 -23.98
C ALA A 129 17.28 10.29 -23.19
N LEU A 130 17.85 10.64 -22.04
CA LEU A 130 18.37 9.72 -21.06
C LEU A 130 17.36 9.60 -19.91
N ARG A 131 16.88 8.39 -19.62
CA ARG A 131 16.14 8.13 -18.38
C ARG A 131 17.12 7.69 -17.30
N LEU A 132 17.34 8.57 -16.32
CA LEU A 132 18.37 8.38 -15.29
C LEU A 132 17.74 8.34 -13.91
N THR A 133 18.16 7.38 -13.07
CA THR A 133 17.81 7.40 -11.65
C THR A 133 18.57 8.52 -10.94
N THR A 134 17.85 9.47 -10.38
CA THR A 134 18.39 10.71 -9.80
C THR A 134 18.18 10.78 -8.29
N ALA A 135 17.09 10.18 -7.78
CA ALA A 135 16.73 10.22 -6.36
C ALA A 135 16.10 8.90 -5.90
N ARG A 136 15.82 8.83 -4.59
CA ARG A 136 15.03 7.77 -3.95
C ARG A 136 13.85 8.37 -3.20
N TYR A 137 12.74 7.62 -3.18
CA TYR A 137 11.59 7.90 -2.33
C TYR A 137 11.82 7.36 -0.91
N TYR A 138 11.36 8.15 0.05
CA TYR A 138 11.34 7.80 1.46
C TYR A 138 9.94 7.98 2.02
N THR A 139 9.51 7.01 2.82
CA THR A 139 8.24 7.09 3.56
C THR A 139 8.34 8.13 4.68
N PRO A 140 7.21 8.55 5.30
CA PRO A 140 7.21 9.54 6.38
C PRO A 140 8.07 9.16 7.60
N SER A 141 8.24 7.86 7.89
CA SER A 141 9.15 7.38 8.93
C SER A 141 10.64 7.49 8.55
N GLY A 142 10.94 7.92 7.33
CA GLY A 142 12.30 8.08 6.81
C GLY A 142 12.94 6.80 6.31
N LYS A 143 12.16 5.74 6.10
CA LYS A 143 12.62 4.47 5.49
C LYS A 143 12.64 4.58 3.98
N SER A 144 13.66 4.01 3.35
CA SER A 144 13.71 3.86 1.89
C SER A 144 12.92 2.63 1.48
N VAL A 145 12.04 2.80 0.49
CA VAL A 145 11.28 1.68 -0.12
C VAL A 145 12.19 0.83 -1.03
N GLN A 146 13.27 1.40 -1.54
CA GLN A 146 14.17 0.74 -2.48
C GLN A 146 14.72 -0.59 -1.93
N ALA A 147 14.61 -1.67 -2.71
CA ALA A 147 14.96 -3.06 -2.41
C ALA A 147 14.17 -3.70 -1.24
N GLY A 148 13.73 -2.91 -0.26
CA GLY A 148 12.99 -3.36 0.91
C GLY A 148 11.48 -3.49 0.70
N GLY A 149 10.86 -2.68 -0.16
CA GLY A 149 9.40 -2.62 -0.28
C GLY A 149 8.70 -2.13 0.98
N ILE A 150 7.39 -2.36 1.02
CA ILE A 150 6.49 -2.11 2.14
C ILE A 150 6.11 -3.48 2.70
N GLU A 151 6.43 -3.68 3.98
CA GLU A 151 6.01 -4.86 4.73
C GLU A 151 4.57 -4.66 5.23
N PRO A 152 3.63 -5.57 4.94
CA PRO A 152 2.26 -5.44 5.43
C PRO A 152 2.20 -5.57 6.97
N ASP A 153 1.28 -4.85 7.61
CA ASP A 153 1.01 -5.01 9.04
C ASP A 153 0.44 -6.41 9.35
N ILE A 154 -0.34 -6.95 8.41
CA ILE A 154 -0.89 -8.30 8.48
C ILE A 154 -0.62 -9.03 7.17
N ILE A 155 0.30 -9.97 7.21
CA ILE A 155 0.52 -10.91 6.11
C ILE A 155 -0.74 -11.79 5.98
N VAL A 156 -1.33 -11.82 4.79
CA VAL A 156 -2.51 -12.65 4.48
C VAL A 156 -2.21 -13.40 3.19
N PRO A 157 -2.08 -14.74 3.23
CA PRO A 157 -1.84 -15.53 2.03
C PRO A 157 -3.09 -15.58 1.14
N GLN A 158 -2.91 -15.64 -0.18
CA GLN A 158 -4.05 -15.79 -1.09
C GLN A 158 -4.48 -17.26 -1.18
N LEU A 159 -5.25 -17.73 -0.18
CA LEU A 159 -5.63 -19.15 -0.07
C LEU A 159 -6.58 -19.65 -1.16
N THR A 160 -7.25 -18.74 -1.89
CA THR A 160 -8.04 -19.10 -3.08
C THR A 160 -7.18 -19.44 -4.29
N ASP A 161 -5.87 -19.20 -4.20
CA ASP A 161 -4.87 -19.59 -5.18
C ASP A 161 -4.10 -20.82 -4.67
N PRO A 162 -4.35 -22.02 -5.23
CA PRO A 162 -3.72 -23.26 -4.79
C PRO A 162 -2.19 -23.23 -4.87
N ASP A 163 -1.66 -22.45 -5.83
CA ASP A 163 -0.24 -22.39 -6.13
C ASP A 163 0.48 -21.26 -5.37
N TYR A 164 -0.23 -20.51 -4.52
CA TYR A 164 0.27 -19.33 -3.81
C TYR A 164 1.66 -19.54 -3.18
N PHE A 165 1.84 -20.64 -2.42
CA PHE A 165 3.10 -20.93 -1.72
C PHE A 165 4.25 -21.36 -2.63
N SER A 166 3.95 -21.74 -3.88
CA SER A 166 4.94 -22.15 -4.87
C SER A 166 5.18 -21.11 -5.96
N ARG A 167 4.38 -20.05 -5.99
CA ARG A 167 4.48 -19.02 -7.03
C ARG A 167 5.78 -18.23 -6.83
N PRO A 168 6.59 -18.07 -7.89
CA PRO A 168 7.76 -17.21 -7.81
C PRO A 168 7.31 -15.76 -7.63
N ARG A 169 7.87 -15.11 -6.61
CA ARG A 169 7.71 -13.68 -6.38
C ARG A 169 8.98 -12.99 -6.85
N LEU A 170 8.84 -11.93 -7.64
CA LEU A 170 9.96 -11.12 -8.09
C LEU A 170 10.00 -9.85 -7.25
N ARG A 171 11.15 -9.55 -6.66
CA ARG A 171 11.43 -8.31 -5.93
C ARG A 171 12.42 -7.46 -6.71
N GLU A 172 12.50 -6.19 -6.35
CA GLU A 172 13.54 -5.31 -6.85
C GLU A 172 14.93 -5.84 -6.50
N ALA A 173 15.10 -6.36 -5.29
CA ALA A 173 16.36 -6.97 -4.82
C ALA A 173 16.81 -8.19 -5.65
N ASP A 174 15.87 -8.93 -6.26
CA ASP A 174 16.18 -10.08 -7.10
C ASP A 174 16.71 -9.68 -8.49
N LEU A 175 16.54 -8.42 -8.88
CA LEU A 175 16.96 -7.94 -10.19
C LEU A 175 18.48 -7.85 -10.28
N ARG A 176 19.00 -8.25 -11.44
CA ARG A 176 20.42 -8.10 -11.75
C ARG A 176 20.79 -6.60 -11.71
N ARG A 177 21.80 -6.26 -10.89
CA ARG A 177 22.26 -4.87 -10.69
C ARG A 177 21.17 -3.93 -10.15
N HIS A 178 20.30 -4.46 -9.29
CA HIS A 178 19.36 -3.66 -8.51
C HIS A 178 20.09 -2.56 -7.70
N LEU A 179 19.34 -1.53 -7.28
CA LEU A 179 19.92 -0.48 -6.44
C LEU A 179 19.75 -0.85 -4.97
N VAL A 180 20.86 -0.99 -4.24
CA VAL A 180 20.82 -1.23 -2.79
C VAL A 180 20.09 -0.10 -2.04
N ALA A 181 19.37 -0.46 -0.98
CA ALA A 181 18.56 0.45 -0.17
C ALA A 181 19.40 1.56 0.49
N GLN A 182 20.49 1.16 1.16
CA GLN A 182 21.45 2.05 1.83
C GLN A 182 22.87 1.52 1.71
N LYS A 183 23.85 2.43 1.62
CA LYS A 183 25.26 2.07 1.51
C LYS A 183 25.75 1.49 2.85
N GLY A 184 26.08 0.20 2.88
CA GLY A 184 26.67 -0.48 4.05
C GLY A 184 25.69 -1.25 4.93
N VAL A 185 24.42 -1.40 4.51
CA VAL A 185 23.50 -2.37 5.08
C VAL A 185 23.56 -3.61 4.19
N GLU A 186 23.93 -4.75 4.75
CA GLU A 186 23.80 -6.04 4.06
C GLU A 186 22.29 -6.34 3.93
N ASP A 187 21.82 -6.54 2.70
CA ASP A 187 20.41 -6.84 2.39
C ASP A 187 20.01 -8.27 2.87
N GLU A 188 20.78 -8.89 3.76
CA GLU A 188 20.56 -10.24 4.31
C GLU A 188 19.23 -10.37 5.09
N VAL A 189 18.61 -9.25 5.49
CA VAL A 189 17.37 -9.25 6.28
C VAL A 189 16.11 -9.24 5.41
N LEU A 190 16.24 -9.17 4.08
CA LEU A 190 15.12 -8.95 3.15
C LEU A 190 14.70 -10.20 2.35
N GLU A 191 15.03 -11.41 2.81
CA GLU A 191 14.74 -12.66 2.07
C GLU A 191 13.52 -13.46 2.58
N ASP A 192 12.97 -13.16 3.76
CA ASP A 192 11.80 -13.91 4.28
C ASP A 192 10.51 -13.15 3.93
N ASP A 193 9.86 -13.52 2.81
CA ASP A 193 8.50 -13.06 2.44
C ASP A 193 7.40 -13.56 3.39
N GLY A 194 7.76 -14.16 4.53
CA GLY A 194 6.82 -14.64 5.53
C GLY A 194 6.13 -15.94 5.11
N ASP A 195 6.79 -16.78 4.31
CA ASP A 195 6.26 -18.06 3.80
C ASP A 195 6.03 -19.14 4.88
N LYS A 196 6.28 -18.80 6.14
CA LYS A 196 5.92 -19.65 7.28
C LYS A 196 4.40 -19.70 7.37
N ARG A 197 3.83 -20.86 7.00
CA ARG A 197 2.39 -21.15 7.13
C ARG A 197 1.92 -20.81 8.54
N ASP A 198 1.26 -19.67 8.67
CA ASP A 198 0.65 -19.24 9.91
C ASP A 198 -0.54 -20.17 10.22
N PRO A 199 -0.60 -20.79 11.42
CA PRO A 199 -1.70 -21.67 11.80
C PRO A 199 -3.10 -21.02 11.70
N ARG A 200 -3.19 -19.68 11.69
CA ARG A 200 -4.43 -18.92 11.49
C ARG A 200 -5.03 -19.11 10.09
N TYR A 201 -4.22 -19.50 9.11
CA TYR A 201 -4.60 -19.61 7.69
C TYR A 201 -4.59 -21.07 7.24
N SER A 202 -5.52 -21.87 7.75
CA SER A 202 -5.59 -23.32 7.50
C SER A 202 -6.63 -23.75 6.47
N ALA A 203 -7.46 -22.83 5.98
CA ALA A 203 -8.51 -23.14 5.02
C ALA A 203 -7.89 -23.57 3.68
N LYS A 204 -8.49 -24.57 3.05
CA LYS A 204 -8.08 -25.01 1.71
C LYS A 204 -8.79 -24.22 0.61
N ALA A 205 -8.21 -24.18 -0.58
CA ALA A 205 -8.79 -23.51 -1.73
C ALA A 205 -10.19 -24.08 -2.05
N GLU A 206 -10.36 -25.39 -1.99
CA GLU A 206 -11.65 -26.05 -2.29
C GLU A 206 -12.74 -25.67 -1.26
N GLU A 207 -12.38 -25.59 0.02
CA GLU A 207 -13.30 -25.19 1.09
C GLU A 207 -13.74 -23.72 0.94
N LEU A 208 -12.86 -22.87 0.44
CA LEU A 208 -13.13 -21.46 0.18
C LEU A 208 -14.01 -21.28 -1.06
N GLU A 209 -13.78 -22.07 -2.11
CA GLU A 209 -14.62 -22.11 -3.31
C GLU A 209 -16.04 -22.56 -2.97
N GLU A 210 -16.22 -23.65 -2.20
CA GLU A 210 -17.52 -24.10 -1.71
C GLU A 210 -18.23 -23.03 -0.86
N ALA A 211 -17.47 -22.23 -0.12
CA ALA A 211 -17.98 -21.10 0.66
C ALA A 211 -18.25 -19.83 -0.18
N GLY A 212 -18.03 -19.87 -1.49
CA GLY A 212 -18.22 -18.74 -2.41
C GLY A 212 -17.20 -17.61 -2.22
N VAL A 213 -16.02 -17.92 -1.71
CA VAL A 213 -14.92 -16.97 -1.52
C VAL A 213 -14.01 -17.02 -2.75
N GLU A 214 -14.09 -16.02 -3.61
CA GLU A 214 -13.24 -15.91 -4.81
C GLU A 214 -11.86 -15.30 -4.50
N ASP A 215 -11.83 -14.34 -3.58
CA ASP A 215 -10.63 -13.61 -3.19
C ASP A 215 -10.45 -13.64 -1.67
N TYR A 216 -9.51 -14.46 -1.19
CA TYR A 216 -9.34 -14.64 0.24
C TYR A 216 -8.83 -13.39 0.95
N GLN A 217 -7.83 -12.69 0.39
CA GLN A 217 -7.28 -11.46 0.97
C GLN A 217 -8.35 -10.37 1.07
N LEU A 218 -9.12 -10.13 -0.01
CA LEU A 218 -10.20 -9.14 0.02
C LEU A 218 -11.31 -9.54 1.00
N HIS A 219 -11.72 -10.80 1.01
CA HIS A 219 -12.69 -11.32 1.97
C HIS A 219 -12.23 -11.13 3.41
N TYR A 220 -10.96 -11.41 3.70
CA TYR A 220 -10.36 -11.23 5.01
C TYR A 220 -10.35 -9.75 5.42
N ALA A 221 -9.98 -8.84 4.51
CA ALA A 221 -10.00 -7.40 4.74
C ALA A 221 -11.42 -6.90 5.06
N VAL A 222 -12.41 -7.28 4.25
CA VAL A 222 -13.83 -6.89 4.47
C VAL A 222 -14.36 -7.45 5.79
N LYS A 223 -14.06 -8.71 6.12
CA LYS A 223 -14.40 -9.29 7.43
C LYS A 223 -13.77 -8.52 8.58
N THR A 224 -12.52 -8.09 8.43
CA THR A 224 -11.80 -7.31 9.43
C THR A 224 -12.46 -5.94 9.66
N LEU A 225 -12.81 -5.21 8.59
CA LEU A 225 -13.55 -3.94 8.70
C LEU A 225 -14.88 -4.11 9.43
N ASN A 226 -15.65 -5.16 9.09
CA ASN A 226 -16.93 -5.43 9.73
C ASN A 226 -16.79 -5.76 11.22
N ARG A 227 -15.72 -6.48 11.61
CA ARG A 227 -15.42 -6.77 13.02
C ARG A 227 -15.02 -5.52 13.79
N VAL A 228 -14.20 -4.65 13.22
CA VAL A 228 -13.84 -3.37 13.85
C VAL A 228 -15.08 -2.50 14.02
N ALA A 229 -15.93 -2.40 12.99
CA ALA A 229 -17.14 -1.61 13.06
C ALA A 229 -18.16 -2.13 14.09
N SER A 230 -18.26 -3.45 14.29
CA SER A 230 -19.16 -4.02 15.31
C SER A 230 -18.68 -3.73 16.74
N LEU A 231 -17.36 -3.82 16.98
CA LEU A 231 -16.76 -3.47 18.26
C LEU A 231 -17.02 -1.99 18.62
N THR A 232 -16.80 -1.07 17.69
CA THR A 232 -17.01 0.37 17.92
C THR A 232 -18.49 0.71 18.18
N ARG A 233 -19.44 -0.04 17.63
CA ARG A 233 -20.87 0.10 17.93
C ARG A 233 -21.23 -0.45 19.31
N GLY A 234 -20.67 -1.60 19.70
CA GLY A 234 -20.90 -2.22 21.00
C GLY A 234 -20.46 -1.32 22.17
N THR A 235 -19.31 -0.64 22.02
CA THR A 235 -18.79 0.28 23.06
C THR A 235 -19.65 1.53 23.24
N ARG A 236 -20.32 2.02 22.19
CA ARG A 236 -21.22 3.19 22.29
C ARG A 236 -22.54 2.88 23.01
N VAL A 237 -23.01 1.63 22.97
CA VAL A 237 -24.25 1.22 23.66
C VAL A 237 -24.02 1.04 25.17
N ALA A 238 -22.82 0.66 25.60
CA ALA A 238 -22.50 0.49 27.02
C ALA A 238 -22.23 1.80 27.80
N GLY A 239 -22.03 2.93 27.10
CA GLY A 239 -21.72 4.23 27.71
C GLY A 239 -22.88 5.21 27.85
N GLY A 240 -24.10 4.83 27.47
CA GLY A 240 -25.29 5.70 27.43
C GLY A 240 -26.20 5.58 28.65
N GLY A 241 -25.64 5.30 29.83
CA GLY A 241 -26.39 5.19 31.09
C GLY A 241 -25.76 6.05 32.18
N ASN A 242 -26.13 7.32 32.22
CA ASN A 242 -26.25 8.15 33.42
C ASN A 242 -27.03 9.42 33.10
#